data_AF-A0A2D0JPI0-F1
#
_entry.id   AF-A0A2D0JPI0-F1
#
_cell.length_a   1.000
_cell.length_b   1.000
_cell.length_c   1.000
_cell.angle_alpha   90.00
_cell.angle_beta   90.00
_cell.angle_gamma   90.00
#
_symmetry.space_group_name_H-M   'P 1'
#
loop_
_entity.id
_entity.type
_entity.pdbx_description
1 polymer ?
#
loop_
_entity_poly.entity_id
_entity_poly.type
_entity_poly.pdbx_seq_one_letter_code
_entity_poly.pdbx_strand_id
1 'polypeptide(L)'
;MAQCWEEQIERVFAHLLLYGTFNKTSAIILGKHGQFNDRGTGRNFLNILKEVLNNREVTILADFDSCHTPMFTIPLGVDIAINFDSESVFLPELWCAN
;
A
#
# COMPACT_ATOMS: atom_id res chain seq x y z
N MET A 1 7.80 -9.37 -17.47
CA MET A 1 7.27 -8.77 -16.23
C MET A 1 8.36 -7.92 -15.61
N ALA A 2 8.07 -6.68 -15.21
CA ALA A 2 9.09 -5.78 -14.68
C ALA A 2 9.46 -6.19 -13.25
N GLN A 3 10.73 -6.46 -12.98
CA GLN A 3 11.24 -6.65 -11.63
C GLN A 3 11.18 -5.31 -10.88
N CYS A 4 10.67 -5.31 -9.66
CA CYS A 4 10.71 -4.15 -8.79
C CYS A 4 11.83 -4.32 -7.77
N TRP A 5 12.74 -3.34 -7.76
CA TRP A 5 13.94 -3.36 -6.94
C TRP A 5 13.73 -2.48 -5.70
N GLU A 6 14.33 -2.87 -4.59
CA GLU A 6 14.26 -2.16 -3.31
C GLU A 6 14.48 -0.64 -3.42
N GLU A 7 15.54 -0.23 -4.10
CA GLU A 7 15.89 1.17 -4.30
C GLU A 7 14.80 1.97 -5.06
N GLN A 8 14.03 1.31 -5.92
CA GLN A 8 12.94 1.95 -6.67
C GLN A 8 11.76 2.22 -5.75
N ILE A 9 11.44 1.29 -4.85
CA ILE A 9 10.36 1.43 -3.87
C ILE A 9 10.71 2.50 -2.84
N GLU A 10 11.94 2.49 -2.32
CA GLU A 10 12.43 3.53 -1.42
C GLU A 10 12.30 4.92 -2.04
N ARG A 11 12.75 5.08 -3.29
CA ARG A 11 12.64 6.34 -4.03
C ARG A 11 11.19 6.80 -4.19
N VAL A 12 10.25 5.90 -4.48
CA VAL A 12 8.82 6.23 -4.63
C VAL A 12 8.22 6.65 -3.29
N PHE A 13 8.48 5.92 -2.21
CA PHE A 13 7.99 6.29 -0.89
C PHE A 13 8.59 7.62 -0.41
N ALA A 14 9.89 7.84 -0.61
CA ALA A 14 10.54 9.12 -0.27
C ALA A 14 9.92 10.28 -1.06
N HIS A 15 9.60 10.06 -2.34
CA HIS A 15 8.90 11.07 -3.15
C HIS A 15 7.51 11.41 -2.58
N LEU A 16 6.71 10.41 -2.18
CA LEU A 16 5.41 10.63 -1.55
C LEU A 16 5.52 11.34 -0.19
N LEU A 17 6.58 11.03 0.58
CA LEU A 17 6.88 11.71 1.84
C LEU A 17 7.17 13.19 1.60
N LEU A 18 8.07 13.51 0.66
CA LEU A 18 8.48 14.88 0.34
C LEU A 18 7.32 15.72 -0.22
N TYR A 19 6.43 15.12 -1.00
CA TYR A 19 5.20 15.79 -1.46
C TYR A 19 4.20 16.04 -0.32
N GLY A 20 4.36 15.35 0.82
CA GLY A 20 3.45 15.44 1.95
C GLY A 20 2.16 14.63 1.78
N THR A 21 2.16 13.60 0.93
CA THR A 21 0.99 12.71 0.73
C THR A 21 0.53 12.10 2.06
N PHE A 22 1.47 11.63 2.88
CA PHE A 22 1.19 11.00 4.17
C PHE A 22 0.63 11.97 5.24
N ASN A 23 0.57 13.28 4.96
CA ASN A 23 -0.15 14.26 5.79
C ASN A 23 -1.65 14.32 5.47
N LYS A 24 -2.07 13.77 4.32
CA LYS A 24 -3.43 13.93 3.76
C LYS A 24 -4.23 12.64 3.77
N THR A 25 -3.58 11.50 3.99
CA THR A 25 -4.18 10.17 3.95
C THR A 25 -4.57 9.69 5.34
N SER A 26 -5.79 9.17 5.51
CA SER A 26 -6.26 8.55 6.75
C SER A 26 -5.67 7.14 6.97
N ALA A 27 -5.39 6.41 5.88
CA ALA A 27 -4.75 5.11 5.90
C ALA A 27 -4.02 4.86 4.57
N ILE A 28 -3.11 3.88 4.57
CA ILE A 28 -2.41 3.38 3.38
C ILE A 28 -2.79 1.91 3.20
N ILE A 29 -3.15 1.53 1.97
CA ILE A 29 -3.23 0.13 1.55
C ILE A 29 -2.00 -0.18 0.70
N LEU A 30 -1.18 -1.13 1.14
CA LEU A 30 -0.06 -1.68 0.39
C LEU A 30 -0.46 -3.05 -0.16
N GLY A 31 -0.48 -3.16 -1.48
CA GLY A 31 -0.74 -4.44 -2.11
C GLY A 31 0.45 -5.40 -2.07
N LYS A 32 0.17 -6.70 -2.19
CA LYS A 32 1.22 -7.73 -2.24
C LYS A 32 2.15 -7.52 -3.44
N HIS A 33 3.42 -7.88 -3.26
CA HIS A 33 4.39 -7.83 -4.35
C HIS A 33 5.06 -9.19 -4.57
N GLY A 34 4.71 -9.86 -5.67
CA GLY A 34 5.13 -11.25 -5.94
C GLY A 34 6.54 -11.44 -6.51
N GLN A 35 7.20 -10.38 -7.00
CA GLN A 35 8.56 -10.44 -7.59
C GLN A 35 9.44 -9.28 -7.08
N PHE A 36 9.46 -9.08 -5.77
CA PHE A 36 10.32 -8.07 -5.14
C PHE A 36 11.76 -8.56 -5.06
N ASN A 37 12.73 -7.72 -5.45
CA ASN A 37 14.14 -7.96 -5.23
C ASN A 37 14.64 -7.05 -4.10
N ASP A 38 14.87 -7.64 -2.93
CA ASP A 38 15.34 -6.99 -1.70
C ASP A 38 16.86 -6.78 -1.67
N ARG A 39 17.58 -7.10 -2.76
CA ARG A 39 19.06 -7.02 -2.82
C ARG A 39 19.77 -7.80 -1.69
N GLY A 40 19.11 -8.78 -1.07
CA GLY A 40 19.64 -9.54 0.07
C GLY A 40 19.51 -8.86 1.43
N THR A 41 18.71 -7.79 1.56
CA THR A 41 18.47 -7.13 2.86
C THR A 41 17.47 -7.86 3.74
N GLY A 42 16.64 -8.75 3.17
CA GLY A 42 15.52 -9.37 3.87
C GLY A 42 14.36 -8.40 4.17
N ARG A 43 14.42 -7.16 3.66
CA ARG A 43 13.35 -6.18 3.85
C ARG A 43 12.18 -6.49 2.92
N ASN A 44 10.97 -6.07 3.31
CA ASN A 44 9.80 -6.07 2.45
C ASN A 44 9.28 -4.63 2.28
N PHE A 45 8.22 -4.46 1.48
CA PHE A 45 7.62 -3.14 1.22
C PHE A 45 7.21 -2.41 2.50
N LEU A 46 6.65 -3.15 3.46
CA LEU A 46 6.22 -2.58 4.74
C LEU A 46 7.42 -2.08 5.55
N ASN A 47 8.54 -2.81 5.56
CA ASN A 47 9.77 -2.40 6.25
C ASN A 47 10.33 -1.09 5.66
N ILE A 48 10.40 -1.01 4.32
CA ILE A 48 10.90 0.18 3.63
C ILE A 48 9.97 1.38 3.87
N LEU A 49 8.65 1.18 3.79
CA LEU A 49 7.70 2.26 4.09
C LEU A 49 7.85 2.76 5.53
N LYS A 50 7.93 1.85 6.51
CA LYS A 50 8.09 2.21 7.93
C LYS A 50 9.38 3.00 8.17
N GLU A 51 10.47 2.62 7.50
CA GLU A 51 11.74 3.35 7.56
C GLU A 51 11.61 4.77 7.01
N VAL A 52 11.03 4.91 5.81
CA VAL A 52 10.79 6.23 5.19
C VAL A 52 9.88 7.10 6.04
N LEU A 53 8.85 6.52 6.68
CA LEU A 53 7.94 7.24 7.56
C LEU A 53 8.62 7.76 8.84
N ASN A 54 9.76 7.19 9.24
CA ASN A 54 10.56 7.66 10.38
C ASN A 54 9.73 7.91 11.66
N ASN A 55 9.09 6.86 12.18
CA ASN A 55 8.20 6.89 13.36
C ASN A 55 6.94 7.74 13.23
N ARG A 56 6.62 8.24 12.03
CA ARG A 56 5.34 8.88 11.79
C ARG A 56 4.20 7.88 11.92
N GLU A 57 3.22 8.20 12.73
CA GLU A 57 2.02 7.39 12.89
C GLU A 57 1.15 7.48 11.63
N VAL A 58 1.13 6.40 10.86
CA VAL A 58 0.25 6.21 9.71
C VAL A 58 -0.31 4.80 9.78
N THR A 59 -1.62 4.67 9.68
CA THR A 59 -2.28 3.37 9.69
C THR A 59 -2.10 2.68 8.34
N ILE A 60 -1.59 1.45 8.35
CA ILE A 60 -1.19 0.71 7.14
C ILE A 60 -1.86 -0.66 7.14
N LEU A 61 -2.59 -0.97 6.07
CA LEU A 61 -2.99 -2.33 5.71
C LEU A 61 -1.99 -2.85 4.67
N ALA A 62 -1.22 -3.87 5.02
CA ALA A 62 -0.23 -4.47 4.13
C ALA A 62 -0.73 -5.78 3.52
N ASP A 63 -0.05 -6.22 2.47
CA ASP A 63 -0.31 -7.48 1.78
C ASP A 63 -1.74 -7.62 1.23
N PHE A 64 -2.27 -6.54 0.63
CA PHE A 64 -3.60 -6.56 0.03
C PHE A 64 -3.62 -7.18 -1.39
N ASP A 65 -4.60 -8.05 -1.67
CA ASP A 65 -4.72 -8.82 -2.93
C ASP A 65 -5.44 -8.03 -4.05
N SER A 66 -4.96 -6.84 -4.39
CA SER A 66 -5.40 -6.08 -5.58
C SER A 66 -4.19 -5.61 -6.37
N CYS A 67 -3.39 -6.58 -6.81
CA CYS A 67 -2.05 -6.40 -7.38
C CYS A 67 -1.77 -7.51 -8.41
N HIS A 68 -0.49 -7.77 -8.69
CA HIS A 68 -0.04 -8.79 -9.64
C HIS A 68 -0.22 -10.25 -9.16
N THR A 69 -0.66 -10.46 -7.91
CA THR A 69 -1.15 -11.73 -7.34
C THR A 69 -2.66 -11.86 -7.64
N PRO A 70 -3.40 -12.94 -7.27
CA PRO A 70 -4.85 -12.98 -7.50
C PRO A 70 -5.49 -11.63 -7.10
N MET A 71 -6.30 -11.06 -8.00
CA MET A 71 -6.59 -9.64 -8.00
C MET A 71 -8.07 -9.40 -7.71
N PHE A 72 -8.37 -8.85 -6.54
CA PHE A 72 -9.64 -8.21 -6.28
C PHE A 72 -9.77 -6.96 -7.16
N THR A 73 -10.94 -6.80 -7.78
CA THR A 73 -11.32 -5.55 -8.44
C THR A 73 -11.69 -4.54 -7.36
N ILE A 74 -10.96 -3.42 -7.31
CA ILE A 74 -11.21 -2.31 -6.38
C ILE A 74 -11.60 -1.07 -7.19
N PRO A 75 -12.79 -0.48 -6.96
CA PRO A 75 -13.12 0.81 -7.53
C PRO A 75 -12.22 1.90 -6.95
N LEU A 76 -11.81 2.85 -7.79
CA LEU A 76 -11.02 4.01 -7.38
C LEU A 76 -11.91 5.26 -7.37
N GLY A 77 -11.65 6.16 -6.42
CA GLY A 77 -12.40 7.42 -6.29
C GLY A 77 -13.73 7.30 -5.54
N VAL A 78 -13.96 6.18 -4.86
CA VAL A 78 -15.09 5.98 -3.94
C VAL A 78 -14.57 5.83 -2.51
N ASP A 79 -15.45 6.06 -1.54
CA ASP A 79 -15.12 5.81 -0.14
C ASP A 79 -14.97 4.31 0.11
N ILE A 80 -14.00 3.98 0.95
CA ILE A 80 -13.77 2.63 1.46
C ILE A 80 -13.65 2.72 2.97
N ALA A 81 -13.94 1.62 3.65
CA ALA A 81 -13.68 1.52 5.07
C ALA A 81 -12.88 0.27 5.39
N ILE A 82 -11.94 0.44 6.33
CA ILE A 82 -10.97 -0.57 6.73
C ILE A 82 -11.18 -0.82 8.22
N ASN A 83 -11.46 -2.07 8.58
CA ASN A 83 -11.48 -2.49 9.97
C ASN A 83 -10.19 -3.27 10.25
N PHE A 84 -9.30 -2.66 11.04
CA PHE A 84 -8.00 -3.24 11.38
C PHE A 84 -8.11 -4.35 12.43
N ASP A 85 -9.13 -4.36 13.28
CA ASP A 85 -9.35 -5.42 14.27
C ASP A 85 -9.81 -6.73 13.63
N SER A 86 -10.61 -6.63 12.55
CA SER A 86 -11.12 -7.79 11.81
C SER A 86 -10.43 -8.04 10.48
N GLU A 87 -9.36 -7.30 10.18
CA GLU A 87 -8.58 -7.39 8.93
C GLU A 87 -9.46 -7.35 7.66
N SER A 88 -10.42 -6.43 7.62
CA SER A 88 -11.41 -6.37 6.52
C SER A 88 -11.47 -5.01 5.83
N VAL A 89 -11.78 -5.04 4.53
CA VAL A 89 -12.01 -3.86 3.68
C VAL A 89 -13.40 -3.98 3.07
N PHE A 90 -14.19 -2.91 3.14
CA PHE A 90 -15.55 -2.89 2.63
C PHE A 90 -15.85 -1.61 1.84
N LEU A 91 -16.74 -1.77 0.86
CA LEU A 91 -17.32 -0.68 0.08
C LEU A 91 -18.65 -0.32 0.73
N PRO A 92 -18.74 0.83 1.42
CA PRO A 92 -19.97 1.23 2.13
C PRO A 92 -21.11 1.58 1.18
N GLU A 93 -20.79 1.92 -0.07
CA GLU A 93 -21.74 2.41 -1.06
C GLU A 93 -21.60 1.68 -2.41
N LEU A 94 -22.68 1.72 -3.20
CA LEU A 94 -22.67 1.24 -4.59
C LEU A 94 -21.81 2.16 -5.45
N TRP A 95 -20.89 1.57 -6.21
CA TRP A 95 -19.94 2.29 -7.07
C TRP A 95 -20.23 2.10 -8.57
N CYS A 96 -21.15 1.20 -8.91
CA CYS A 96 -21.68 1.05 -10.25
C CYS A 96 -23.21 0.86 -10.20
N ALA A 97 -23.91 1.43 -11.17
CA ALA A 97 -25.31 1.11 -11.42
C ALA A 97 -25.36 -0.10 -12.37
N ASN A 98 -26.26 -1.04 -12.08
CA ASN A 98 -26.56 -2.15 -12.99
C ASN A 98 -27.24 -1.69 -14.27
#